data_AF-W5SGI2-F1
#
_entry.id   AF-W5SGI2-F1
#
_cell.length_a   1.000
_cell.length_b   1.000
_cell.length_c   1.000
_cell.angle_alpha   90.00
_cell.angle_beta   90.00
_cell.angle_gamma   90.00
#
_symmetry.space_group_name_H-M   'P 1'
#
loop_
_entity.id
_entity.type
_entity.pdbx_description
1 polymer ?
#
loop_
_entity_poly.entity_id
_entity_poly.type
_entity_poly.pdbx_seq_one_letter_code
_entity_poly.pdbx_strand_id
1 'polypeptide(L)'
;MVLLMEYQLVRFVKSNAGTSVDATSVNALVKGIKEIVDLVIKEGDGQSDKTKPVDDDKKDIGRLFGSETTADSKGAEDKHVAAASASIGAVTGADILKAIAAANADAKKDGKVKDATDAAALALAKGTGIANDEKLTTSESKKDAVIAAGIALRAMAKDGKFIVKDTGANKTEAEVC
;
A
#
# COMPACT_ATOMS: atom_id res chain seq x y z
N MET A 1 0.63 -20.37 -30.55
CA MET A 1 0.05 -19.10 -30.08
C MET A 1 -0.30 -19.23 -28.59
N VAL A 2 0.73 -19.48 -27.77
CA VAL A 2 0.60 -19.53 -26.31
C VAL A 2 1.43 -18.36 -25.81
N LEU A 3 0.91 -17.14 -26.01
CA LEU A 3 1.54 -15.96 -25.47
C LEU A 3 0.87 -15.68 -24.13
N LEU A 4 1.57 -16.10 -23.07
CA LEU A 4 1.67 -15.42 -21.78
C LEU A 4 0.39 -14.67 -21.38
N MET A 5 -0.55 -15.40 -20.80
CA MET A 5 -1.36 -14.84 -19.73
C MET A 5 -0.39 -14.37 -18.66
N GLU A 6 -0.05 -13.07 -18.67
CA GLU A 6 0.64 -12.42 -17.57
C GLU A 6 -0.17 -12.71 -16.31
N TYR A 7 0.27 -13.69 -15.53
CA TYR A 7 -0.07 -13.80 -14.13
C TYR A 7 0.15 -12.41 -13.55
N GLN A 8 -0.92 -11.75 -13.07
CA GLN A 8 -0.86 -10.40 -12.50
C GLN A 8 -0.02 -10.45 -11.22
N LEU A 9 1.29 -10.47 -11.38
CA LEU A 9 2.26 -10.40 -10.31
C LEU A 9 2.35 -8.94 -9.86
N VAL A 10 2.65 -8.74 -8.58
CA VAL A 10 2.88 -7.41 -8.00
C VAL A 10 3.87 -6.63 -8.87
N ARG A 11 3.44 -5.48 -9.40
CA ARG A 11 4.23 -4.70 -10.37
C ARG A 11 5.10 -3.68 -9.65
N PHE A 12 6.37 -3.58 -10.04
CA PHE A 12 7.33 -2.63 -9.49
C PHE A 12 7.79 -1.63 -10.56
N VAL A 13 8.17 -0.43 -10.16
CA VAL A 13 8.77 0.58 -11.03
C VAL A 13 9.96 1.25 -10.35
N LYS A 14 10.90 1.75 -11.16
CA LYS A 14 11.97 2.62 -10.67
C LYS A 14 11.38 3.98 -10.24
N SER A 15 11.96 4.59 -9.21
CA SER A 15 11.63 5.98 -8.85
C SER A 15 11.72 6.92 -10.04
N ASN A 16 10.87 7.96 -10.03
CA ASN A 16 10.67 8.93 -11.13
C ASN A 16 9.90 8.41 -12.36
N ALA A 17 9.53 7.12 -12.41
CA ALA A 17 8.48 6.66 -13.31
C ALA A 17 7.14 7.19 -12.77
N GLY A 18 6.48 8.09 -13.51
CA GLY A 18 5.21 8.67 -13.11
C GLY A 18 4.13 7.60 -12.92
N THR A 19 3.97 7.09 -11.70
CA THR A 19 2.93 6.12 -11.36
C THR A 19 1.70 6.81 -10.83
N SER A 20 0.55 6.45 -11.38
CA SER A 20 -0.77 6.76 -10.84
C SER A 20 -1.57 5.48 -10.77
N VAL A 21 -2.22 5.24 -9.64
CA VAL A 21 -3.14 4.10 -9.46
C VAL A 21 -4.55 4.56 -9.82
N ASP A 22 -5.33 3.64 -10.38
CA ASP A 22 -6.72 3.92 -10.71
C ASP A 22 -7.59 4.03 -9.44
N ALA A 23 -8.05 5.25 -9.15
CA ALA A 23 -8.91 5.52 -7.98
C ALA A 23 -10.25 4.80 -8.05
N THR A 24 -10.83 4.64 -9.25
CA THR A 24 -12.09 3.91 -9.39
C THR A 24 -11.94 2.46 -8.95
N SER A 25 -10.83 1.81 -9.28
CA SER A 25 -10.52 0.44 -8.87
C SER A 25 -10.31 0.32 -7.35
N VAL A 26 -9.52 1.21 -6.74
CA VAL A 26 -9.34 1.21 -5.28
C VAL A 26 -10.67 1.43 -4.57
N ASN A 27 -11.44 2.42 -5.00
CA ASN A 27 -12.72 2.77 -4.40
C ASN A 27 -13.74 1.63 -4.54
N ALA A 28 -13.78 0.94 -5.70
CA ALA A 28 -14.62 -0.23 -5.90
C ALA A 28 -14.23 -1.41 -4.98
N LEU A 29 -12.93 -1.67 -4.83
CA LEU A 29 -12.42 -2.72 -3.93
C LEU A 29 -12.78 -2.43 -2.47
N VAL A 30 -12.58 -1.18 -2.02
CA VAL A 30 -12.94 -0.74 -0.66
C VAL A 30 -14.43 -0.89 -0.42
N LYS A 31 -15.28 -0.45 -1.36
CA LYS A 31 -16.75 -0.61 -1.27
C LYS A 31 -17.16 -2.08 -1.19
N GLY A 32 -16.63 -2.93 -2.07
CA GLY A 32 -16.95 -4.35 -2.08
C GLY A 32 -16.53 -5.07 -0.79
N ILE A 33 -15.31 -4.81 -0.29
CA ILE A 33 -14.84 -5.40 0.96
C ILE A 33 -15.65 -4.89 2.15
N LYS A 34 -16.02 -3.61 2.16
CA LYS A 34 -16.87 -3.03 3.19
C LYS A 34 -18.23 -3.72 3.25
N GLU A 35 -18.91 -3.89 2.13
CA GLU A 35 -20.20 -4.60 2.07
C GLU A 35 -20.09 -6.04 2.59
N ILE A 36 -19.02 -6.76 2.26
CA ILE A 36 -18.78 -8.12 2.75
C ILE A 36 -18.51 -8.12 4.26
N VAL A 37 -17.66 -7.22 4.75
CA VAL A 37 -17.33 -7.14 6.18
C VAL A 37 -18.56 -6.73 7.00
N ASP A 38 -19.36 -5.78 6.51
CA ASP A 38 -20.62 -5.36 7.15
C ASP A 38 -21.65 -6.50 7.15
N LEU A 39 -21.69 -7.32 6.10
CA LEU A 39 -22.57 -8.51 6.05
C LEU A 39 -22.11 -9.62 7.02
N VAL A 40 -20.81 -9.81 7.18
CA VAL A 40 -20.22 -10.86 8.01
C VAL A 40 -20.21 -10.47 9.50
N ILE A 41 -20.09 -9.18 9.82
CA ILE A 41 -20.12 -8.65 11.19
C ILE A 41 -21.55 -8.21 11.52
N LYS A 42 -22.39 -9.15 11.98
CA LYS A 42 -23.59 -8.78 12.76
C LYS A 42 -23.14 -8.23 14.11
N GLU A 43 -23.13 -6.91 14.25
CA GLU A 43 -22.92 -6.12 15.47
C GLU A 43 -22.06 -6.81 16.56
N GLY A 44 -20.73 -6.64 16.49
CA GLY A 44 -19.86 -7.15 17.56
C GLY A 44 -18.39 -6.84 17.34
N ASP A 45 -17.88 -5.92 18.16
CA ASP A 45 -16.46 -5.60 18.38
C ASP A 45 -15.63 -5.23 17.13
N GLY A 46 -15.93 -4.04 16.64
CA GLY A 46 -15.26 -3.35 15.54
C GLY A 46 -13.98 -2.62 15.94
N GLN A 47 -13.17 -3.14 16.88
CA GLN A 47 -11.80 -2.62 17.01
C GLN A 47 -10.98 -3.08 15.80
N SER A 48 -10.97 -2.24 14.77
CA SER A 48 -9.84 -2.14 13.85
C SER A 48 -8.69 -1.59 14.67
N ASP A 49 -7.63 -2.40 14.80
CA ASP A 49 -6.28 -2.03 15.27
C ASP A 49 -5.85 -2.55 16.66
N LYS A 50 -5.07 -3.64 16.66
CA LYS A 50 -4.19 -4.03 17.78
C LYS A 50 -2.75 -3.54 17.59
N THR A 51 -2.43 -2.88 16.48
CA THR A 51 -1.06 -2.50 16.13
C THR A 51 -0.83 -1.02 16.38
N LYS A 52 -0.28 -0.70 17.56
CA LYS A 52 0.13 0.66 17.90
C LYS A 52 0.97 1.27 16.75
N PRO A 53 0.88 2.58 16.49
CA PRO A 53 1.74 3.24 15.50
C PRO A 53 3.19 2.86 15.76
N VAL A 54 3.81 2.21 14.77
CA VAL A 54 5.13 1.60 14.98
C VAL A 54 6.23 2.62 14.75
N ASP A 55 7.39 2.30 15.31
CA ASP A 55 8.62 3.06 15.39
C ASP A 55 9.01 3.84 14.12
N ASP A 56 9.91 4.80 14.30
CA ASP A 56 10.40 5.71 13.29
C ASP A 56 11.08 5.02 12.09
N ASP A 57 11.35 3.72 12.14
CA ASP A 57 11.86 2.99 10.98
C ASP A 57 10.78 2.72 9.91
N LYS A 58 9.50 2.71 10.29
CA LYS A 58 8.38 2.39 9.36
C LYS A 58 7.89 3.57 8.54
N LYS A 59 8.26 4.81 8.89
CA LYS A 59 7.88 6.00 8.10
C LYS A 59 8.42 5.93 6.67
N ASP A 60 9.54 5.25 6.44
CA ASP A 60 10.12 5.10 5.10
C ASP A 60 9.45 4.01 4.23
N ILE A 61 8.52 3.23 4.77
CA ILE A 61 7.66 2.32 3.99
C ILE A 61 6.84 3.10 2.97
N GLY A 62 6.48 4.35 3.29
CA GLY A 62 5.77 5.25 2.39
C GLY A 62 6.41 5.43 1.02
N ARG A 63 7.74 5.23 0.92
CA ARG A 63 8.51 5.26 -0.33
C ARG A 63 8.03 4.23 -1.37
N LEU A 64 7.39 3.15 -0.93
CA LEU A 64 6.79 2.13 -1.81
C LEU A 64 5.56 2.66 -2.55
N PHE A 65 4.84 3.61 -1.96
CA PHE A 65 3.61 4.20 -2.50
C PHE A 65 3.89 5.47 -3.29
N GLY A 66 4.85 6.28 -2.82
CA GLY A 66 5.29 7.51 -3.45
C GLY A 66 6.73 7.81 -3.08
N SER A 67 7.61 7.99 -4.06
CA SER A 67 9.00 8.43 -3.83
C SER A 67 9.18 9.91 -4.19
N GLU A 68 10.19 10.56 -3.62
CA GLU A 68 10.62 11.87 -4.10
C GLU A 68 10.97 11.78 -5.61
N THR A 69 10.40 12.68 -6.44
CA THR A 69 10.57 12.63 -7.91
C THR A 69 11.73 13.48 -8.42
N THR A 70 12.48 14.13 -7.53
CA THR A 70 13.62 15.00 -7.87
C THR A 70 14.88 14.21 -8.21
N ALA A 71 14.96 12.92 -7.84
CA ALA A 71 16.13 12.09 -8.07
C ALA A 71 15.78 10.58 -8.17
N ASP A 72 16.41 9.90 -9.13
CA ASP A 72 16.18 8.48 -9.44
C ASP A 72 16.68 7.48 -8.37
N SER A 73 17.19 7.99 -7.25
CA SER A 73 17.71 7.21 -6.11
C SER A 73 16.82 7.25 -4.87
N LYS A 74 15.62 7.84 -4.97
CA LYS A 74 14.74 8.10 -3.83
C LYS A 74 13.60 7.09 -3.66
N GLY A 75 13.49 6.08 -4.53
CA GLY A 75 12.54 4.97 -4.39
C GLY A 75 12.85 4.03 -3.21
N ALA A 76 11.92 3.15 -2.85
CA ALA A 76 12.09 2.22 -1.73
C ALA A 76 13.34 1.31 -1.88
N GLU A 77 13.98 0.98 -0.76
CA GLU A 77 15.15 0.09 -0.70
C GLU A 77 14.72 -1.23 -0.07
N ASP A 78 15.57 -2.26 -0.14
CA ASP A 78 15.29 -3.59 0.40
C ASP A 78 14.85 -3.55 1.89
N LYS A 79 15.44 -2.65 2.69
CA LYS A 79 15.04 -2.43 4.09
C LYS A 79 13.59 -1.94 4.25
N HIS A 80 13.09 -1.14 3.31
CA HIS A 80 11.70 -0.62 3.34
C HIS A 80 10.72 -1.70 2.90
N VAL A 81 11.10 -2.52 1.91
CA VAL A 81 10.33 -3.71 1.50
C VAL A 81 10.27 -4.71 2.66
N ALA A 82 11.39 -4.98 3.33
CA ALA A 82 11.43 -5.88 4.48
C ALA A 82 10.56 -5.37 5.64
N ALA A 83 10.59 -4.06 5.95
CA ALA A 83 9.72 -3.47 6.96
C ALA A 83 8.22 -3.55 6.59
N ALA A 84 7.90 -3.38 5.30
CA ALA A 84 6.55 -3.57 4.78
C ALA A 84 6.08 -5.03 4.92
N SER A 85 6.92 -5.99 4.54
CA SER A 85 6.65 -7.43 4.71
C SER A 85 6.50 -7.82 6.18
N ALA A 86 7.33 -7.28 7.07
CA ALA A 86 7.21 -7.49 8.52
C ALA A 86 5.87 -6.95 9.05
N SER A 87 5.38 -5.83 8.51
CA SER A 87 4.08 -5.26 8.90
C SER A 87 2.92 -6.14 8.42
N ILE A 88 3.01 -6.73 7.22
CA ILE A 88 2.03 -7.71 6.72
C ILE A 88 2.06 -8.98 7.59
N GLY A 89 3.24 -9.45 7.99
CA GLY A 89 3.39 -10.64 8.84
C GLY A 89 2.98 -10.42 10.31
N ALA A 90 2.91 -9.17 10.78
CA ALA A 90 2.53 -8.83 12.14
C ALA A 90 1.00 -8.73 12.35
N VAL A 91 0.22 -8.64 11.27
CA VAL A 91 -1.24 -8.46 11.33
C VAL A 91 -1.98 -9.71 10.88
N THR A 92 -3.21 -9.86 11.34
CA THR A 92 -4.08 -10.94 10.85
C THR A 92 -4.85 -10.52 9.61
N GLY A 93 -5.29 -11.49 8.79
CA GLY A 93 -6.13 -11.20 7.63
C GLY A 93 -7.43 -10.46 7.98
N ALA A 94 -7.99 -10.70 9.18
CA ALA A 94 -9.15 -9.96 9.67
C ALA A 94 -8.84 -8.48 9.96
N ASP A 95 -7.65 -8.19 10.51
CA ASP A 95 -7.21 -6.80 10.75
C ASP A 95 -7.02 -6.06 9.42
N ILE A 96 -6.45 -6.73 8.41
CA ILE A 96 -6.31 -6.16 7.05
C ILE A 96 -7.69 -5.86 6.45
N LEU A 97 -8.61 -6.82 6.48
CA LEU A 97 -9.97 -6.65 5.92
C LEU A 97 -10.74 -5.53 6.65
N LYS A 98 -10.66 -5.46 7.98
CA LYS A 98 -11.26 -4.37 8.77
C LYS A 98 -10.64 -3.02 8.44
N ALA A 99 -9.32 -2.93 8.30
CA ALA A 99 -8.64 -1.69 7.92
C ALA A 99 -9.03 -1.23 6.50
N ILE A 100 -9.24 -2.16 5.57
CA ILE A 100 -9.78 -1.84 4.23
C ILE A 100 -11.23 -1.34 4.34
N ALA A 101 -12.09 -2.02 5.10
CA ALA A 101 -13.49 -1.61 5.27
C ALA A 101 -13.66 -0.26 5.99
N ALA A 102 -12.73 0.08 6.89
CA ALA A 102 -12.65 1.37 7.56
C ALA A 102 -12.06 2.49 6.68
N ALA A 103 -11.45 2.16 5.53
CA ALA A 103 -10.84 3.14 4.65
C ALA A 103 -11.90 3.97 3.91
N ASN A 104 -11.50 5.15 3.44
CA ASN A 104 -12.38 6.02 2.68
C ASN A 104 -12.66 5.45 1.29
N ALA A 105 -13.92 5.06 1.07
CA ALA A 105 -14.42 4.50 -0.18
C ALA A 105 -14.45 5.49 -1.35
N ASP A 106 -14.24 6.79 -1.10
CA ASP A 106 -14.20 7.85 -2.11
C ASP A 106 -12.86 8.61 -2.06
N ALA A 107 -11.77 7.89 -1.76
CA ALA A 107 -10.43 8.43 -1.76
C ALA A 107 -10.06 9.00 -3.14
N LYS A 108 -9.30 10.10 -3.12
CA LYS A 108 -8.87 10.82 -4.34
C LYS A 108 -7.54 10.26 -4.86
N LYS A 109 -7.43 10.16 -6.18
CA LYS A 109 -6.18 9.82 -6.86
C LYS A 109 -5.08 10.85 -6.59
N ASP A 110 -3.83 10.41 -6.73
CA ASP A 110 -2.63 11.26 -6.63
C ASP A 110 -2.49 11.94 -5.25
N GLY A 111 -2.91 11.26 -4.19
CA GLY A 111 -2.71 11.71 -2.81
C GLY A 111 -1.23 11.78 -2.43
N LYS A 112 -0.89 12.49 -1.35
CA LYS A 112 0.47 12.50 -0.80
C LYS A 112 0.60 11.41 0.25
N VAL A 113 1.75 10.74 0.29
CA VAL A 113 2.00 9.67 1.26
C VAL A 113 1.94 10.20 2.69
N LYS A 114 2.52 11.38 2.95
CA LYS A 114 2.47 12.02 4.28
C LYS A 114 1.06 12.37 4.78
N ASP A 115 0.13 12.66 3.87
CA ASP A 115 -1.23 13.10 4.20
C ASP A 115 -2.21 11.91 4.22
N ALA A 116 -1.73 10.70 3.91
CA ALA A 116 -2.57 9.51 3.93
C ALA A 116 -3.01 9.21 5.37
N THR A 117 -4.32 9.20 5.61
CA THR A 117 -4.93 8.87 6.90
C THR A 117 -5.51 7.46 6.94
N ASP A 118 -5.65 6.81 5.79
CA ASP A 118 -6.26 5.50 5.63
C ASP A 118 -5.59 4.68 4.52
N ALA A 119 -5.97 3.41 4.42
CA ALA A 119 -5.38 2.47 3.48
C ALA A 119 -5.65 2.84 2.00
N ALA A 120 -6.80 3.43 1.69
CA ALA A 120 -7.18 3.80 0.34
C ALA A 120 -6.40 5.02 -0.15
N ALA A 121 -6.28 6.04 0.71
CA ALA A 121 -5.44 7.21 0.49
C ALA A 121 -3.97 6.83 0.32
N LEU A 122 -3.47 5.87 1.12
CA LEU A 122 -2.12 5.36 0.99
C LEU A 122 -1.92 4.57 -0.32
N ALA A 123 -2.87 3.70 -0.68
CA ALA A 123 -2.84 2.96 -1.94
C ALA A 123 -2.89 3.87 -3.18
N LEU A 124 -3.56 5.02 -3.10
CA LEU A 124 -3.66 6.02 -4.15
C LEU A 124 -2.58 7.10 -4.09
N ALA A 125 -1.70 7.04 -3.09
CA ALA A 125 -0.66 8.02 -2.94
C ALA A 125 0.33 7.97 -4.11
N LYS A 126 0.99 9.10 -4.36
CA LYS A 126 1.98 9.27 -5.40
C LYS A 126 3.18 10.02 -4.87
N GLY A 127 4.32 9.77 -5.51
CA GLY A 127 5.55 10.52 -5.28
C GLY A 127 5.39 12.00 -5.63
N THR A 128 6.01 12.88 -4.83
CA THR A 128 6.03 14.32 -5.09
C THR A 128 7.48 14.79 -5.25
N GLY A 129 7.69 16.00 -5.79
CA GLY A 129 9.02 16.61 -5.84
C GLY A 129 9.48 17.23 -4.51
N ILE A 130 8.79 16.94 -3.40
CA ILE A 130 9.03 17.55 -2.09
C ILE A 130 9.67 16.50 -1.19
N ALA A 131 10.83 16.82 -0.63
CA ALA A 131 11.51 15.96 0.33
C ALA A 131 10.64 15.70 1.57
N ASN A 132 10.63 14.45 2.04
CA ASN A 132 9.85 13.92 3.17
C ASN A 132 8.34 13.73 2.92
N ASP A 133 7.81 14.12 1.76
CA ASP A 133 6.41 13.81 1.42
C ASP A 133 6.19 12.30 1.24
N GLU A 134 7.26 11.53 0.99
CA GLU A 134 7.31 10.07 0.90
C GLU A 134 7.25 9.33 2.24
N LYS A 135 7.28 10.07 3.36
CA LYS A 135 7.27 9.48 4.71
C LYS A 135 5.85 9.39 5.26
N LEU A 136 5.54 8.30 5.97
CA LEU A 136 4.29 8.17 6.72
C LEU A 136 4.34 9.07 7.97
N THR A 137 3.55 10.14 7.99
CA THR A 137 3.54 11.09 9.12
C THR A 137 2.32 11.01 10.01
N THR A 138 1.20 10.45 9.51
CA THR A 138 -0.02 10.32 10.31
C THR A 138 0.08 9.10 11.24
N SER A 139 -0.48 9.20 12.44
CA SER A 139 -0.52 8.05 13.38
C SER A 139 -1.26 6.86 12.79
N GLU A 140 -2.28 7.11 11.97
CA GLU A 140 -3.09 6.06 11.33
C GLU A 140 -2.32 5.32 10.25
N SER A 141 -1.58 6.03 9.37
CA SER A 141 -0.79 5.38 8.32
C SER A 141 0.41 4.58 8.85
N LYS A 142 0.85 4.83 10.08
CA LYS A 142 1.91 4.07 10.77
C LYS A 142 1.44 2.76 11.41
N LYS A 143 0.14 2.47 11.36
CA LYS A 143 -0.40 1.19 11.86
C LYS A 143 -0.11 0.09 10.86
N ASP A 144 0.32 -1.06 11.35
CA ASP A 144 0.68 -2.19 10.49
C ASP A 144 -0.51 -2.68 9.67
N ALA A 145 -1.72 -2.64 10.26
CA ALA A 145 -2.94 -3.02 9.56
C ALA A 145 -3.23 -2.08 8.36
N VAL A 146 -3.01 -0.78 8.53
CA VAL A 146 -3.23 0.22 7.46
C VAL A 146 -2.16 0.11 6.37
N ILE A 147 -0.90 -0.13 6.75
CA ILE A 147 0.19 -0.38 5.81
C ILE A 147 -0.11 -1.63 5.00
N ALA A 148 -0.42 -2.76 5.65
CA ALA A 148 -0.72 -4.02 4.99
C ALA A 148 -1.96 -3.90 4.09
N ALA A 149 -3.02 -3.24 4.55
CA ALA A 149 -4.21 -2.93 3.76
C ALA A 149 -3.90 -2.05 2.54
N GLY A 150 -3.08 -1.00 2.71
CA GLY A 150 -2.66 -0.13 1.61
C GLY A 150 -1.85 -0.88 0.56
N ILE A 151 -0.93 -1.76 0.98
CA ILE A 151 -0.15 -2.63 0.08
C ILE A 151 -1.10 -3.57 -0.66
N ALA A 152 -2.00 -4.25 0.05
CA ALA A 152 -2.95 -5.18 -0.53
C ALA A 152 -3.86 -4.48 -1.56
N LEU A 153 -4.45 -3.35 -1.20
CA LEU A 153 -5.28 -2.53 -2.10
C LEU A 153 -4.50 -2.10 -3.32
N ARG A 154 -3.27 -1.59 -3.15
CA ARG A 154 -2.45 -1.18 -4.29
C ARG A 154 -2.03 -2.35 -5.16
N ALA A 155 -1.79 -3.53 -4.60
CA ALA A 155 -1.46 -4.72 -5.38
C ALA A 155 -2.65 -5.23 -6.20
N MET A 156 -3.88 -5.13 -5.66
CA MET A 156 -5.11 -5.56 -6.33
C MET A 156 -5.68 -4.50 -7.28
N ALA A 157 -5.37 -3.23 -7.06
CA ALA A 157 -5.91 -2.14 -7.87
C ALA A 157 -5.32 -2.12 -9.29
N LYS A 158 -6.14 -1.67 -10.23
CA LYS A 158 -5.70 -1.45 -11.60
C LYS A 158 -4.58 -0.40 -11.63
N ASP A 159 -3.53 -0.73 -12.37
CA ASP A 159 -2.30 0.06 -12.48
C ASP A 159 -1.54 0.27 -11.15
N GLY A 160 -1.86 -0.57 -10.16
CA GLY A 160 -1.13 -0.77 -8.93
C GLY A 160 0.35 -1.09 -9.13
N LYS A 161 1.23 -0.14 -8.79
CA LYS A 161 2.69 -0.31 -8.91
C LYS A 161 3.41 0.22 -7.68
N PHE A 162 4.38 -0.53 -7.17
CA PHE A 162 5.25 -0.10 -6.08
C PHE A 162 6.54 0.53 -6.59
N ILE A 163 7.02 1.55 -5.90
CA ILE A 163 8.17 2.35 -6.32
C ILE A 163 9.42 1.90 -5.56
N VAL A 164 10.46 1.50 -6.29
CA VAL A 164 11.74 1.03 -5.75
C VAL A 164 12.91 1.82 -6.34
N LYS A 165 14.03 1.85 -5.63
CA LYS A 165 15.26 2.55 -6.06
C LYS A 165 15.88 1.90 -7.30
N ASP A 166 15.84 0.58 -7.36
CA ASP A 166 16.33 -0.19 -8.49
C ASP A 166 15.36 -1.33 -8.83
N THR A 167 15.21 -1.62 -10.12
CA THR A 167 14.40 -2.73 -10.64
C THR A 167 15.30 -3.91 -11.02
N GLY A 168 16.53 -3.95 -10.48
CA GLY A 168 17.47 -5.05 -10.64
C GLY A 168 16.79 -6.40 -10.48
N ALA A 169 16.75 -7.13 -11.61
CA ALA A 169 16.16 -8.45 -11.84
C ALA A 169 15.03 -8.85 -10.88
N ASN A 170 13.79 -8.69 -11.35
CA ASN A 170 12.72 -9.69 -11.16
C ASN A 170 12.97 -10.65 -9.97
N LYS A 171 12.72 -10.20 -8.73
CA LYS A 171 12.44 -11.12 -7.61
C LYS A 171 11.03 -11.74 -7.78
N THR A 172 10.61 -11.96 -9.03
CA THR A 172 9.57 -12.92 -9.41
C THR A 172 10.18 -14.29 -9.22
N GLU A 173 10.09 -14.79 -8.01
CA GLU A 173 10.02 -16.20 -7.63
C GLU A 173 10.33 -16.20 -6.14
N ALA A 174 9.27 -16.15 -5.34
CA ALA A 174 9.31 -16.91 -4.10
C ALA A 174 9.51 -18.37 -4.54
N GLU A 175 10.77 -18.81 -4.58
CA GLU A 175 11.09 -20.22 -4.52
C GLU A 175 10.65 -20.66 -3.12
N VAL A 176 9.37 -21.02 -3.02
CA VAL A 176 8.82 -21.70 -1.86
C VAL A 176 9.38 -23.12 -1.94
N CYS A 177 10.47 -23.36 -1.21
CA CYS A 177 10.82 -24.70 -0.74
C CYS A 177 9.74 -25.25 0.19
#